data_AF-A0A4S3JGX1-F1
#
_entry.id   AF-A0A4S3JGX1-F1
#
_cell.length_a   1.000
_cell.length_b   1.000
_cell.length_c   1.000
_cell.angle_alpha   90.00
_cell.angle_beta   90.00
_cell.angle_gamma   90.00
#
_symmetry.space_group_name_H-M   'P 1'
#
loop_
_entity.id
_entity.type
_entity.pdbx_description
1 polymer ?
#
loop_
_entity_poly.entity_id
_entity_poly.type
_entity_poly.pdbx_seq_one_letter_code
_entity_poly.pdbx_strand_id
1 'polypeptide(L)'
;MLNPVHHAINLISIPAICWLSLLPIIVFLAHQLPHFKTSLRPKGCRRLGLAADQSNLRDEFDPKYSHGVPESSVDVDGRPSWRIKSLFTYPIKSCAGIELDVSDVERTGLTHDRQFCFAEYISPSPGTVSSPAHTQWTMRTMRDGQFSRMALIRPEIWIPDPTASDYSSDLEEVKSHGVMIIYYPRVPSWRNGLLAYLEHIAITLGLLHAEQSFRVPLSPPSDLLSNYPSTRVKVWKDSPFAYDYAQHIPPSLLDFLCAPGNESSSSRGPLTLFRVHPSYHREIFRCAPRKETLGFQPITGFADAYPLHLLNLASVRDVAARCALSIAHLSIRRFRANIIIQGPKAFAEDHWKRIQIYSRSGSYKNKEVDKDAVRGIEIYASCRTMRCKLPNVDPDTGIRHLNEPDQTLRSYRRIDPGDWNYAALGMQLVPAVQSIPPSPPTPTLVL
;
A
#
# COMPACT_ATOMS: atom_id res chain seq x y z
N MET A 1 -43.30 25.24 -58.72
CA MET A 1 -42.07 26.01 -58.42
C MET A 1 -41.64 25.66 -57.00
N LEU A 2 -40.68 24.74 -56.85
CA LEU A 2 -40.05 24.42 -55.57
C LEU A 2 -38.92 25.42 -55.35
N ASN A 3 -38.99 26.15 -54.24
CA ASN A 3 -38.13 27.30 -53.94
C ASN A 3 -36.68 26.82 -53.65
N PRO A 4 -35.69 27.13 -54.50
CA PRO A 4 -34.32 26.60 -54.40
C PRO A 4 -33.59 27.04 -53.11
N VAL A 5 -34.09 28.09 -52.44
CA VAL A 5 -33.55 28.60 -51.18
C VAL A 5 -33.82 27.65 -50.01
N HIS A 6 -34.95 26.93 -50.00
CA HIS A 6 -35.27 25.99 -48.91
C HIS A 6 -34.41 24.72 -48.94
N HIS A 7 -33.97 24.29 -50.13
CA HIS A 7 -33.11 23.12 -50.25
C HIS A 7 -31.66 23.41 -49.85
N ALA A 8 -31.16 24.62 -50.17
CA ALA A 8 -29.83 25.07 -49.78
C ALA A 8 -29.71 25.26 -48.25
N ILE A 9 -30.74 25.80 -47.59
CA ILE A 9 -30.74 25.96 -46.13
C ILE A 9 -30.75 24.61 -45.40
N ASN A 10 -31.46 23.60 -45.93
CA ASN A 10 -31.49 22.25 -45.34
C ASN A 10 -30.21 21.43 -45.57
N LEU A 11 -29.48 21.67 -46.67
CA LEU A 11 -28.21 20.97 -46.92
C LEU A 11 -27.05 21.55 -46.10
N ILE A 12 -27.10 22.83 -45.73
CA ILE A 12 -26.07 23.49 -44.91
C ILE A 12 -26.36 23.29 -43.41
N SER A 13 -27.64 23.22 -43.01
CA SER A 13 -28.03 23.10 -41.60
C SER A 13 -27.72 21.73 -40.99
N ILE A 14 -27.93 20.61 -41.71
CA ILE A 14 -27.68 19.27 -41.15
C ILE A 14 -26.19 19.04 -40.86
N PRO A 15 -25.24 19.31 -41.79
CA PRO A 15 -23.81 19.20 -41.48
C PRO A 15 -23.39 20.16 -40.38
N ALA A 16 -23.92 21.38 -40.34
CA ALA A 16 -23.61 22.35 -39.28
C ALA A 16 -24.11 21.88 -37.90
N ILE A 17 -25.30 21.26 -37.82
CA ILE A 17 -25.83 20.66 -36.60
C ILE A 17 -24.98 19.46 -36.19
N CYS A 18 -24.58 18.59 -37.13
CA CYS A 18 -23.67 17.47 -36.85
C CYS A 18 -22.30 17.97 -36.37
N TRP A 19 -21.73 19.00 -36.98
CA TRP A 19 -20.46 19.58 -36.54
C TRP A 19 -20.56 20.25 -35.18
N LEU A 20 -21.62 21.00 -34.90
CA LEU A 20 -21.88 21.60 -33.58
C LEU A 20 -22.10 20.55 -32.49
N SER A 21 -22.67 19.38 -32.83
CA SER A 21 -22.84 18.27 -31.88
C SER A 21 -21.59 17.40 -31.73
N LEU A 22 -20.69 17.36 -32.72
CA LEU A 22 -19.39 16.69 -32.65
C LEU A 22 -18.29 17.56 -32.03
N LEU A 23 -18.40 18.90 -32.08
CA LEU A 23 -17.41 19.82 -31.53
C LEU A 23 -17.06 19.56 -30.05
N PRO A 24 -18.03 19.32 -29.14
CA PRO A 24 -17.73 18.98 -27.74
C PRO A 24 -16.96 17.66 -27.62
N ILE A 25 -17.25 16.68 -28.48
CA ILE A 25 -16.56 15.39 -28.51
C ILE A 25 -15.13 15.57 -29.01
N ILE A 26 -14.92 16.37 -30.05
CA ILE A 26 -13.59 16.67 -30.60
C ILE A 26 -12.75 17.45 -29.58
N VAL A 27 -13.33 18.46 -28.92
CA VAL A 27 -12.66 19.24 -27.85
C VAL A 27 -12.32 18.32 -26.67
N PHE A 28 -13.24 17.45 -26.27
CA PHE A 28 -12.99 16.45 -25.24
C PHE A 28 -11.84 15.52 -25.63
N LEU A 29 -11.87 14.91 -26.81
CA LEU A 29 -10.81 14.02 -27.29
C LEU A 29 -9.46 14.74 -27.44
N ALA A 30 -9.44 15.98 -27.93
CA ALA A 30 -8.24 16.81 -28.03
C ALA A 30 -7.65 17.13 -26.65
N HIS A 31 -8.50 17.38 -25.64
CA HIS A 31 -8.07 17.56 -24.25
C HIS A 31 -7.55 16.26 -23.62
N GLN A 32 -8.05 15.09 -24.04
CA GLN A 32 -7.59 13.78 -23.53
C GLN A 32 -6.36 13.24 -24.26
N LEU A 33 -6.06 13.69 -25.48
CA LEU A 33 -4.92 13.26 -26.32
C LEU A 33 -3.54 13.27 -25.60
N PRO A 34 -3.21 14.26 -24.76
CA PRO A 34 -2.00 14.25 -23.94
C PRO A 34 -1.98 13.10 -22.90
N HIS A 35 -3.13 12.74 -22.34
CA HIS A 35 -3.25 11.62 -21.39
C HIS A 35 -3.06 10.26 -22.06
N PHE A 36 -3.37 10.13 -23.36
CA PHE A 36 -3.15 8.89 -24.12
C PHE A 36 -1.68 8.68 -24.55
N LYS A 37 -0.86 9.73 -24.61
CA LYS A 37 0.49 9.69 -25.22
C LYS A 37 1.64 9.52 -24.23
N THR A 38 1.41 9.55 -22.92
CA THR A 38 2.48 9.33 -21.96
C THR A 38 2.77 7.84 -21.85
N SER A 39 3.97 7.42 -22.27
CA SER A 39 4.47 6.07 -21.97
C SER A 39 4.41 5.85 -20.46
N LEU A 40 3.50 4.99 -20.02
CA LEU A 40 3.31 4.62 -18.62
C LEU A 40 4.56 3.93 -18.03
N ARG A 41 5.44 3.39 -18.88
CA ARG A 41 6.64 2.67 -18.46
C ARG A 41 7.82 3.62 -18.22
N PRO A 42 8.37 3.67 -16.99
CA PRO A 42 9.65 4.32 -16.69
C PRO A 42 10.80 3.66 -17.46
N LYS A 43 11.69 4.46 -18.04
CA LYS A 43 12.83 3.98 -18.85
C LYS A 43 13.89 3.35 -17.97
N GLY A 44 14.56 2.31 -18.46
CA GLY A 44 15.66 1.66 -17.74
C GLY A 44 15.23 1.01 -16.43
N CYS A 45 13.93 0.72 -16.26
CA CYS A 45 13.38 0.11 -15.07
C CYS A 45 12.60 -1.16 -15.37
N ARG A 46 12.54 -2.04 -14.36
CA ARG A 46 11.61 -3.17 -14.27
C ARG A 46 10.58 -2.94 -13.18
N ARG A 47 9.36 -3.45 -13.40
CA ARG A 47 8.30 -3.42 -12.40
C ARG A 47 8.62 -4.40 -11.27
N LEU A 48 8.45 -3.97 -10.04
CA LEU A 48 8.54 -4.81 -8.85
C LEU A 48 7.18 -5.42 -8.53
N GLY A 49 7.19 -6.69 -8.10
CA GLY A 49 6.01 -7.40 -7.63
C GLY A 49 5.32 -8.27 -8.67
N LEU A 50 4.51 -9.20 -8.15
CA LEU A 50 3.74 -10.15 -8.95
C LEU A 50 2.64 -9.44 -9.73
N ALA A 51 2.38 -9.94 -10.93
CA ALA A 51 1.18 -9.55 -11.65
C ALA A 51 -0.08 -10.05 -10.91
N ALA A 52 -1.22 -9.36 -11.07
CA ALA A 52 -2.46 -9.75 -10.41
C ALA A 52 -2.88 -11.19 -10.76
N ASP A 53 -2.53 -11.63 -11.97
CA ASP A 53 -2.76 -12.98 -12.45
C ASP A 53 -1.74 -14.02 -11.96
N GLN A 54 -0.83 -13.63 -11.07
CA GLN A 54 0.18 -14.50 -10.47
C GLN A 54 0.13 -14.46 -8.93
N SER A 55 -0.88 -13.81 -8.35
CA SER A 55 -1.04 -13.70 -6.91
C SER A 55 -1.08 -15.07 -6.23
N ASN A 56 -0.33 -15.24 -5.14
CA ASN A 56 -0.36 -16.45 -4.35
C ASN A 56 -1.62 -16.56 -3.50
N LEU A 57 -2.38 -15.47 -3.33
CA LEU A 57 -3.61 -15.42 -2.53
C LEU A 57 -4.88 -15.79 -3.31
N ARG A 58 -4.77 -16.18 -4.59
CA ARG A 58 -5.93 -16.59 -5.41
C ARG A 58 -6.78 -17.68 -4.77
N ASP A 59 -6.14 -18.58 -4.03
CA ASP A 59 -6.81 -19.67 -3.33
C ASP A 59 -6.96 -19.39 -1.82
N GLU A 60 -6.84 -18.15 -1.34
CA GLU A 60 -6.88 -17.82 0.10
C GLU A 60 -8.14 -18.31 0.84
N PHE A 61 -9.23 -18.53 0.10
CA PHE A 61 -10.52 -19.01 0.62
C PHE A 61 -10.67 -20.54 0.59
N ASP A 62 -9.68 -21.28 0.08
CA ASP A 62 -9.71 -22.74 0.03
C ASP A 62 -9.84 -23.34 1.45
N PRO A 63 -10.80 -24.24 1.71
CA PRO A 63 -11.00 -24.87 3.01
C PRO A 63 -9.75 -25.53 3.60
N LYS A 64 -8.79 -25.98 2.76
CA LYS A 64 -7.53 -26.58 3.23
C LYS A 64 -6.74 -25.68 4.17
N TYR A 65 -6.88 -24.36 4.03
CA TYR A 65 -6.20 -23.39 4.89
C TYR A 65 -6.90 -23.15 6.23
N SER A 66 -8.08 -23.73 6.45
CA SER A 66 -8.81 -23.60 7.73
C SER A 66 -8.29 -24.57 8.79
N HIS A 67 -7.48 -25.55 8.41
CA HIS A 67 -6.91 -26.55 9.30
C HIS A 67 -5.38 -26.44 9.32
N GLY A 68 -4.80 -26.64 10.50
CA GLY A 68 -3.35 -26.75 10.65
C GLY A 68 -2.86 -28.16 10.35
N VAL A 69 -1.62 -28.27 9.91
CA VAL A 69 -0.90 -29.53 9.74
C VAL A 69 0.37 -29.55 10.59
N PRO A 70 0.90 -30.72 10.97
CA PRO A 70 2.21 -30.84 11.61
C PRO A 70 3.33 -30.15 10.81
N GLU A 71 4.37 -29.67 11.50
CA GLU A 71 5.52 -28.99 10.87
C GLU A 71 6.28 -29.89 9.89
N SER A 72 6.30 -31.19 10.13
CA SER A 72 6.94 -32.20 9.26
C SER A 72 6.11 -32.55 8.01
N SER A 73 4.91 -32.00 7.86
CA SER A 73 4.05 -32.28 6.72
C SER A 73 4.56 -31.65 5.42
N VAL A 74 4.31 -32.36 4.32
CA VAL A 74 4.57 -31.89 2.95
C VAL A 74 3.28 -31.88 2.15
N ASP A 75 3.19 -31.00 1.15
CA ASP A 75 2.07 -30.98 0.21
C ASP A 75 2.24 -32.01 -0.91
N VAL A 76 1.28 -32.01 -1.85
CA VAL A 76 1.22 -32.92 -2.99
C VAL A 76 2.45 -32.84 -3.90
N ASP A 77 3.16 -31.70 -3.89
CA ASP A 77 4.38 -31.47 -4.66
C ASP A 77 5.65 -31.79 -3.83
N GLY A 78 5.50 -32.33 -2.62
CA GLY A 78 6.60 -32.62 -1.71
C GLY A 78 7.20 -31.38 -1.04
N ARG A 79 6.54 -30.21 -1.08
CA ARG A 79 7.03 -28.98 -0.45
C ARG A 79 6.61 -28.93 1.02
N PRO A 80 7.43 -28.37 1.93
CA PRO A 80 7.03 -28.17 3.32
C PRO A 80 5.69 -27.44 3.41
N SER A 81 4.74 -27.99 4.16
CA SER A 81 3.43 -27.36 4.32
C SER A 81 3.51 -26.04 5.09
N TRP A 82 4.47 -25.95 6.03
CA TRP A 82 4.84 -24.74 6.75
C TRP A 82 5.77 -23.89 5.89
N ARG A 83 5.27 -22.77 5.39
CA ARG A 83 6.03 -21.87 4.52
C ARG A 83 5.39 -20.48 4.46
N ILE A 84 6.13 -19.53 3.89
CA ILE A 84 5.56 -18.27 3.46
C ILE A 84 4.62 -18.56 2.29
N LYS A 85 3.36 -18.16 2.44
CA LYS A 85 2.33 -18.23 1.41
C LYS A 85 2.44 -17.05 0.45
N SER A 86 2.71 -15.86 1.00
CA SER A 86 2.74 -14.61 0.23
C SER A 86 3.52 -13.53 0.99
N LEU A 87 4.20 -12.65 0.25
CA LEU A 87 4.93 -11.49 0.76
C LEU A 87 4.29 -10.21 0.24
N PHE A 88 4.19 -9.19 1.09
CA PHE A 88 3.64 -7.88 0.72
C PHE A 88 4.52 -6.75 1.23
N THR A 89 4.74 -5.77 0.36
CA THR A 89 5.17 -4.43 0.75
C THR A 89 4.01 -3.45 0.60
N TYR A 90 3.92 -2.47 1.48
CA TYR A 90 2.94 -1.39 1.42
C TYR A 90 3.65 -0.04 1.26
N PRO A 91 4.04 0.35 0.03
CA PRO A 91 4.91 1.51 -0.19
C PRO A 91 4.40 2.78 0.45
N ILE A 92 3.09 3.01 0.34
CA ILE A 92 2.38 4.11 0.97
C ILE A 92 1.51 3.56 2.11
N LYS A 93 1.67 4.15 3.28
CA LYS A 93 0.84 3.83 4.44
C LYS A 93 -0.64 3.98 4.12
N SER A 94 -1.42 2.98 4.52
CA SER A 94 -2.88 2.88 4.35
C SER A 94 -3.36 2.70 2.91
N CYS A 95 -2.46 2.59 1.92
CA CYS A 95 -2.80 2.32 0.52
C CYS A 95 -2.62 0.84 0.17
N ALA A 96 -3.03 0.42 -1.03
CA ALA A 96 -2.91 -0.97 -1.47
C ALA A 96 -1.46 -1.49 -1.39
N GLY A 97 -1.31 -2.79 -1.13
CA GLY A 97 -0.01 -3.47 -1.09
C GLY A 97 0.37 -4.02 -2.45
N ILE A 98 1.68 -4.19 -2.65
CA ILE A 98 2.27 -4.90 -3.78
C ILE A 98 2.66 -6.29 -3.28
N GLU A 99 2.13 -7.34 -3.92
CA GLU A 99 2.55 -8.70 -3.63
C GLU A 99 3.92 -8.97 -4.27
N LEU A 100 4.82 -9.61 -3.54
CA LEU A 100 6.20 -9.85 -3.94
C LEU A 100 6.47 -11.35 -4.05
N ASP A 101 7.28 -11.71 -5.04
CA ASP A 101 7.97 -13.00 -5.13
C ASP A 101 9.19 -13.04 -4.22
N VAL A 102 9.89 -11.90 -4.15
CA VAL A 102 11.15 -11.73 -3.44
C VAL A 102 11.24 -10.34 -2.81
N SER A 103 11.85 -10.23 -1.64
CA SER A 103 12.09 -8.94 -1.00
C SER A 103 13.32 -8.97 -0.11
N ASP A 104 14.14 -7.92 -0.20
CA ASP A 104 15.22 -7.69 0.73
C ASP A 104 14.68 -7.24 2.09
N VAL A 105 15.38 -7.66 3.15
CA VAL A 105 15.05 -7.29 4.53
C VAL A 105 16.05 -6.26 5.03
N GLU A 106 15.53 -5.10 5.39
CA GLU A 106 16.25 -3.96 5.97
C GLU A 106 15.93 -3.81 7.46
N ARG A 107 16.65 -2.91 8.13
CA ARG A 107 16.39 -2.52 9.53
C ARG A 107 14.96 -2.01 9.76
N THR A 108 14.35 -1.45 8.73
CA THR A 108 12.99 -0.87 8.73
C THR A 108 11.91 -1.82 8.22
N GLY A 109 12.26 -3.06 7.84
CA GLY A 109 11.32 -4.08 7.39
C GLY A 109 11.65 -4.61 6.00
N LEU A 110 10.61 -4.92 5.21
CA LEU A 110 10.82 -5.25 3.80
C LEU A 110 11.18 -3.97 3.03
N THR A 111 12.09 -4.09 2.05
CA THR A 111 12.47 -2.95 1.20
C THR A 111 11.22 -2.31 0.58
N HIS A 112 11.24 -0.97 0.58
CA HIS A 112 10.14 -0.09 0.18
C HIS A 112 8.88 -0.12 1.06
N ASP A 113 8.80 -0.91 2.14
CA ASP A 113 7.60 -0.94 2.99
C ASP A 113 7.43 0.36 3.78
N ARG A 114 6.24 0.96 3.66
CA ARG A 114 5.77 2.14 4.41
C ARG A 114 6.78 3.28 4.45
N GLN A 115 7.45 3.50 3.32
CA GLN A 115 8.38 4.61 3.12
C GLN A 115 7.68 5.93 2.82
N PHE A 116 6.39 5.88 2.49
CA PHE A 116 5.57 7.05 2.22
C PHE A 116 4.31 7.09 3.07
N CYS A 117 3.79 8.29 3.34
CA CYS A 117 2.47 8.50 3.93
C CYS A 117 1.83 9.79 3.42
N PHE A 118 0.50 9.83 3.37
CA PHE A 118 -0.22 11.09 3.20
C PHE A 118 -0.37 11.79 4.55
N ALA A 119 -0.20 13.11 4.58
CA ALA A 119 -0.43 13.92 5.77
C ALA A 119 -1.16 15.21 5.42
N GLU A 120 -2.00 15.65 6.34
CA GLU A 120 -2.78 16.89 6.24
C GLU A 120 -2.19 17.92 7.19
N TYR A 121 -2.12 19.17 6.75
CA TYR A 121 -1.71 20.28 7.59
C TYR A 121 -2.89 20.72 8.46
N ILE A 122 -2.82 20.44 9.75
CA ILE A 122 -3.91 20.74 10.67
C ILE A 122 -3.62 22.08 11.35
N SER A 123 -4.53 23.03 11.14
CA SER A 123 -4.56 24.28 11.90
C SER A 123 -5.41 24.13 13.16
N PRO A 124 -4.99 24.71 14.30
CA PRO A 124 -5.81 24.75 15.51
C PRO A 124 -7.19 25.35 15.25
N SER A 125 -8.24 24.71 15.77
CA SER A 125 -9.52 25.39 15.91
C SER A 125 -9.43 26.41 17.06
N PRO A 126 -9.92 27.65 16.89
CA PRO A 126 -9.96 28.63 17.96
C PRO A 126 -10.96 28.15 19.03
N GLY A 127 -10.51 27.49 20.09
CA GLY A 127 -11.40 27.06 21.18
C GLY A 127 -10.86 25.99 22.15
N THR A 128 -9.75 25.30 21.86
CA THR A 128 -9.22 24.28 22.78
C THR A 128 -8.10 24.85 23.66
N VAL A 129 -8.42 25.11 24.93
CA VAL A 129 -7.57 25.82 25.92
C VAL A 129 -6.46 24.92 26.53
N SER A 130 -6.28 23.70 26.05
CA SER A 130 -5.31 22.76 26.63
C SER A 130 -4.23 22.34 25.62
N SER A 131 -3.04 22.92 25.80
CA SER A 131 -1.77 22.78 25.05
C SER A 131 -1.58 23.82 23.95
N PRO A 132 -0.34 24.34 23.75
CA PRO A 132 -0.07 25.30 22.69
C PRO A 132 -0.37 24.61 21.34
N ALA A 133 -1.47 25.02 20.73
CA ALA A 133 -1.95 24.41 19.51
C ALA A 133 -1.07 24.93 18.37
N HIS A 134 -0.06 24.15 18.01
CA HIS A 134 0.78 24.44 16.87
C HIS A 134 0.19 23.80 15.61
N THR A 135 0.17 24.56 14.52
CA THR A 135 -0.10 24.04 13.19
C THR A 135 0.96 22.99 12.85
N GLN A 136 0.55 21.79 12.44
CA GLN A 136 1.51 20.74 12.08
C GLN A 136 0.95 19.78 11.04
N TRP A 137 1.84 19.19 10.25
CA TRP A 137 1.51 18.06 9.40
C TRP A 137 1.19 16.84 10.26
N THR A 138 0.03 16.25 10.03
CA THR A 138 -0.43 15.05 10.73
C THR A 138 -0.76 13.97 9.72
N MET A 139 -0.11 12.82 9.86
CA MET A 139 -0.34 11.65 9.01
C MET A 139 -1.83 11.26 9.03
N ARG A 140 -2.39 11.01 7.85
CA ARG A 140 -3.74 10.50 7.65
C ARG A 140 -3.69 9.02 7.31
N THR A 141 -4.69 8.29 7.76
CA THR A 141 -4.76 6.84 7.58
C THR A 141 -6.18 6.40 7.24
N MET A 142 -6.30 5.23 6.61
CA MET A 142 -7.62 4.68 6.24
C MET A 142 -8.52 4.36 7.44
N ARG A 143 -8.00 4.40 8.67
CA ARG A 143 -8.80 4.27 9.91
C ARG A 143 -9.66 5.51 10.15
N ASP A 144 -9.22 6.65 9.62
CA ASP A 144 -9.92 7.92 9.67
C ASP A 144 -11.05 7.81 8.65
N GLY A 145 -12.31 7.84 9.09
CA GLY A 145 -13.46 7.40 8.28
C GLY A 145 -13.51 8.01 6.88
N GLN A 146 -13.20 9.29 6.75
CA GLN A 146 -13.19 10.02 5.47
C GLN A 146 -12.08 9.55 4.50
N PHE A 147 -11.03 8.90 5.00
CA PHE A 147 -9.87 8.45 4.22
C PHE A 147 -9.90 6.94 3.94
N SER A 148 -11.04 6.25 4.13
CA SER A 148 -11.14 4.81 3.81
C SER A 148 -10.82 4.50 2.34
N ARG A 149 -11.11 5.44 1.43
CA ARG A 149 -10.80 5.37 -0.01
C ARG A 149 -9.31 5.29 -0.33
N MET A 150 -8.42 5.60 0.62
CA MET A 150 -6.98 5.33 0.47
C MET A 150 -6.70 3.85 0.13
N ALA A 151 -7.58 2.92 0.55
CA ALA A 151 -7.50 1.50 0.19
C ALA A 151 -7.39 1.27 -1.33
N LEU A 152 -8.02 2.14 -2.12
CA LEU A 152 -8.08 2.05 -3.59
C LEU A 152 -6.91 2.77 -4.28
N ILE A 153 -6.03 3.42 -3.53
CA ILE A 153 -4.80 3.98 -4.09
C ILE A 153 -3.83 2.83 -4.28
N ARG A 154 -3.46 2.56 -5.53
CA ARG A 154 -2.57 1.46 -5.91
C ARG A 154 -1.18 1.99 -6.27
N PRO A 155 -0.17 1.81 -5.41
CA PRO A 155 1.21 2.08 -5.77
C PRO A 155 1.76 0.96 -6.67
N GLU A 156 2.62 1.33 -7.61
CA GLU A 156 3.40 0.44 -8.45
C GLU A 156 4.85 0.91 -8.44
N ILE A 157 5.77 0.05 -8.05
CA ILE A 157 7.19 0.38 -7.94
C ILE A 157 7.93 -0.10 -9.18
N TRP A 158 8.76 0.78 -9.73
CA TRP A 158 9.68 0.50 -10.82
C TRP A 158 11.10 0.76 -10.34
N ILE A 159 11.94 -0.25 -10.40
CA ILE A 159 13.34 -0.19 -9.95
C ILE A 159 14.30 -0.23 -11.13
N PRO A 160 15.45 0.45 -11.06
CA PRO A 160 16.47 0.43 -12.11
C PRO A 160 16.87 -1.00 -12.45
N ASP A 161 16.96 -1.28 -13.75
CA ASP A 161 17.36 -2.57 -14.29
C ASP A 161 18.50 -2.37 -15.29
N PRO A 162 19.76 -2.59 -14.88
CA PRO A 162 20.92 -2.48 -15.76
C PRO A 162 20.89 -3.40 -16.98
N THR A 163 20.03 -4.43 -16.98
CA THR A 163 19.87 -5.35 -18.11
C THR A 163 18.87 -4.84 -19.16
N ALA A 164 18.11 -3.78 -18.86
CA ALA A 164 17.15 -3.21 -19.79
C ALA A 164 17.85 -2.48 -20.95
N SER A 165 17.33 -2.66 -22.17
CA SER A 165 17.93 -2.08 -23.39
C SER A 165 17.92 -0.55 -23.43
N ASP A 166 17.02 0.08 -22.67
CA ASP A 166 16.88 1.53 -22.55
C ASP A 166 17.47 2.09 -21.24
N TYR A 167 18.29 1.31 -20.54
CA TYR A 167 18.98 1.73 -19.34
C TYR A 167 20.07 2.76 -19.62
N SER A 168 20.13 3.80 -18.79
CA SER A 168 21.27 4.71 -18.68
C SER A 168 21.38 5.23 -17.25
N SER A 169 22.61 5.36 -16.75
CA SER A 169 22.90 5.91 -15.42
C SER A 169 22.46 7.36 -15.25
N ASP A 170 22.32 8.09 -16.36
CA ASP A 170 21.95 9.50 -16.36
C ASP A 170 20.43 9.73 -16.30
N LEU A 171 19.63 8.66 -16.40
CA LEU A 171 18.19 8.75 -16.26
C LEU A 171 17.79 9.17 -14.84
N GLU A 172 16.82 10.08 -14.75
CA GLU A 172 16.25 10.52 -13.47
C GLU A 172 15.64 9.35 -12.69
N GLU A 173 15.05 8.38 -13.40
CA GLU A 173 14.59 7.11 -12.83
C GLU A 173 15.70 6.36 -12.08
N VAL A 174 16.92 6.37 -12.61
CA VAL A 174 18.06 5.65 -12.04
C VAL A 174 18.67 6.43 -10.87
N LYS A 175 18.87 7.74 -11.03
CA LYS A 175 19.36 8.63 -9.95
C LYS A 175 18.46 8.65 -8.72
N SER A 176 17.15 8.53 -8.92
CA SER A 176 16.15 8.44 -7.84
C SER A 176 16.01 7.05 -7.23
N HIS A 177 16.84 6.08 -7.65
CA HIS A 177 16.78 4.67 -7.25
C HIS A 177 15.46 3.98 -7.62
N GLY A 178 14.75 4.52 -8.61
CA GLY A 178 13.47 4.02 -9.10
C GLY A 178 12.34 5.04 -8.98
N VAL A 179 11.19 4.67 -9.50
CA VAL A 179 9.99 5.51 -9.56
C VAL A 179 8.79 4.74 -9.02
N MET A 180 7.92 5.42 -8.29
CA MET A 180 6.61 4.91 -7.91
C MET A 180 5.53 5.60 -8.75
N ILE A 181 4.71 4.79 -9.42
CA ILE A 181 3.49 5.24 -10.09
C ILE A 181 2.32 5.00 -9.14
N ILE A 182 1.52 6.02 -8.89
CA ILE A 182 0.40 5.95 -7.95
C ILE A 182 -0.89 6.05 -8.76
N TYR A 183 -1.66 4.96 -8.79
CA TYR A 183 -2.95 4.88 -9.44
C TYR A 183 -4.08 5.11 -8.44
N TYR A 184 -5.15 5.76 -8.87
CA TYR A 184 -6.35 5.96 -8.07
C TYR A 184 -7.59 6.11 -8.99
N PRO A 185 -8.78 5.74 -8.51
CA PRO A 185 -10.01 5.88 -9.29
C PRO A 185 -10.28 7.33 -9.71
N ARG A 186 -10.65 7.52 -10.97
CA ARG A 186 -11.16 8.79 -11.47
C ARG A 186 -12.53 9.05 -10.86
N VAL A 187 -12.70 10.20 -10.21
CA VAL A 187 -14.02 10.68 -9.81
C VAL A 187 -14.55 11.60 -10.91
N PRO A 188 -15.78 11.40 -11.39
CA PRO A 188 -16.40 12.34 -12.32
C PRO A 188 -16.46 13.73 -11.68
N SER A 189 -16.23 14.77 -12.49
CA SER A 189 -16.27 16.15 -12.01
C SER A 189 -17.70 16.57 -11.64
N TRP A 190 -18.14 16.25 -10.42
CA TRP A 190 -19.51 16.51 -9.93
C TRP A 190 -19.94 17.98 -10.03
N ARG A 191 -18.97 18.89 -10.14
CA ARG A 191 -19.19 20.33 -10.33
C ARG A 191 -19.84 20.69 -11.68
N ASN A 192 -19.81 19.79 -12.67
CA ASN A 192 -20.33 20.03 -14.03
C ASN A 192 -21.19 18.83 -14.51
N GLY A 193 -22.47 18.77 -14.13
CA GLY A 193 -23.35 17.60 -14.31
C GLY A 193 -23.36 16.95 -15.70
N LEU A 194 -23.38 17.73 -16.79
CA LEU A 194 -23.34 17.17 -18.15
C LEU A 194 -21.98 16.53 -18.49
N LEU A 195 -20.88 17.18 -18.09
CA LEU A 195 -19.53 16.65 -18.32
C LEU A 195 -19.28 15.40 -17.48
N ALA A 196 -19.74 15.35 -16.24
CA ALA A 196 -19.65 14.16 -15.40
C ALA A 196 -20.40 12.96 -16.01
N TYR A 197 -21.57 13.20 -16.61
CA TYR A 197 -22.32 12.17 -17.33
C TYR A 197 -21.58 11.68 -18.57
N LEU A 198 -21.00 12.59 -19.36
CA LEU A 198 -20.17 12.23 -20.53
C LEU A 198 -18.91 11.47 -20.12
N GLU A 199 -18.24 11.86 -19.04
CA GLU A 199 -17.09 11.13 -18.48
C GLU A 199 -17.49 9.71 -18.07
N HIS A 200 -18.63 9.56 -17.39
CA HIS A 200 -19.15 8.24 -17.00
C HIS A 200 -19.45 7.36 -18.21
N ILE A 201 -20.10 7.90 -19.25
CA ILE A 201 -20.32 7.18 -20.51
C ILE A 201 -18.99 6.82 -21.16
N ALA A 202 -18.03 7.75 -21.23
CA ALA A 202 -16.73 7.50 -21.84
C ALA A 202 -15.95 6.39 -21.12
N ILE A 203 -16.00 6.34 -19.79
CA ILE A 203 -15.42 5.25 -18.99
C ILE A 203 -16.16 3.93 -19.29
N THR A 204 -17.49 3.96 -19.30
CA THR A 204 -18.33 2.76 -19.54
C THR A 204 -18.10 2.19 -20.95
N LEU A 205 -17.88 3.05 -21.95
CA LEU A 205 -17.57 2.67 -23.33
C LEU A 205 -16.09 2.33 -23.55
N GLY A 206 -15.23 2.39 -22.52
CA GLY A 206 -13.79 2.13 -22.64
C GLY A 206 -13.01 3.21 -23.39
N LEU A 207 -13.63 4.36 -23.66
CA LEU A 207 -12.99 5.51 -24.29
C LEU A 207 -12.13 6.31 -23.30
N LEU A 208 -12.34 6.14 -22.00
CA LEU A 208 -11.55 6.79 -20.95
C LEU A 208 -11.16 5.77 -19.88
N HIS A 209 -9.90 5.83 -19.42
CA HIS A 209 -9.46 5.00 -18.30
C HIS A 209 -10.20 5.38 -17.01
N ALA A 210 -10.69 4.37 -16.30
CA ALA A 210 -11.34 4.51 -15.00
C ALA A 210 -10.38 4.96 -13.89
N GLU A 211 -9.07 4.89 -14.11
CA GLU A 211 -8.02 5.31 -13.19
C GLU A 211 -7.30 6.56 -13.70
N GLN A 212 -6.81 7.35 -12.76
CA GLN A 212 -5.79 8.38 -12.97
C GLN A 212 -4.49 7.93 -12.32
N SER A 213 -3.37 8.50 -12.76
CA SER A 213 -2.08 8.24 -12.13
C SER A 213 -1.16 9.44 -12.18
N PHE A 214 -0.22 9.46 -11.24
CA PHE A 214 0.92 10.37 -11.22
C PHE A 214 2.17 9.61 -10.77
N ARG A 215 3.35 10.17 -11.04
CA ARG A 215 4.65 9.55 -10.79
C ARG A 215 5.39 10.34 -9.73
N VAL A 216 6.10 9.64 -8.85
CA VAL A 216 7.02 10.22 -7.87
C VAL A 216 8.33 9.44 -7.85
N PRO A 217 9.49 10.09 -7.66
CA PRO A 217 10.75 9.36 -7.47
C PRO A 217 10.71 8.55 -6.17
N LEU A 218 11.39 7.40 -6.12
CA LEU A 218 11.49 6.62 -4.88
C LEU A 218 12.34 7.35 -3.84
N SER A 219 13.40 8.04 -4.25
CA SER A 219 14.18 8.94 -3.41
C SER A 219 14.38 10.30 -4.10
N PRO A 220 14.39 11.43 -3.35
CA PRO A 220 14.69 12.73 -3.95
C PRO A 220 16.04 12.66 -4.69
N PRO A 221 16.09 13.07 -5.98
CA PRO A 221 17.37 13.18 -6.70
C PRO A 221 18.29 14.14 -5.95
N SER A 222 19.57 13.77 -5.82
CA SER A 222 20.53 14.53 -4.99
C SER A 222 20.75 15.95 -5.49
N ASP A 223 20.67 16.16 -6.80
CA ASP A 223 20.76 17.43 -7.51
C ASP A 223 19.49 18.31 -7.37
N LEU A 224 18.34 17.71 -7.07
CA LEU A 224 17.04 18.39 -6.93
C LEU A 224 16.52 18.40 -5.49
N LEU A 225 17.38 18.15 -4.50
CA LEU A 225 16.97 18.04 -3.10
C LEU A 225 16.28 19.31 -2.57
N SER A 226 16.60 20.49 -3.11
CA SER A 226 15.93 21.76 -2.79
C SER A 226 14.43 21.75 -3.06
N ASN A 227 13.98 20.92 -4.00
CA ASN A 227 12.55 20.80 -4.35
C ASN A 227 11.78 19.90 -3.38
N TYR A 228 12.46 19.29 -2.41
CA TYR A 228 11.90 18.37 -1.42
C TYR A 228 12.24 18.85 0.00
N PRO A 229 11.56 19.91 0.49
CA PRO A 229 11.85 20.43 1.82
C PRO A 229 11.60 19.37 2.89
N SER A 230 12.46 19.34 3.90
CA SER A 230 12.34 18.44 5.06
C SER A 230 11.54 19.13 6.16
N THR A 231 10.45 18.50 6.60
CA THR A 231 9.58 19.04 7.66
C THR A 231 9.12 17.95 8.61
N ARG A 232 8.65 18.35 9.80
CA ARG A 232 8.16 17.41 10.81
C ARG A 232 6.74 16.96 10.48
N VAL A 233 6.55 15.64 10.46
CA VAL A 233 5.24 15.01 10.26
C VAL A 233 4.88 14.24 11.52
N LYS A 234 3.75 14.58 12.14
CA LYS A 234 3.25 13.87 13.30
C LYS A 234 2.77 12.47 12.91
N VAL A 235 3.43 11.47 13.47
CA VAL A 235 3.15 10.05 13.36
C VAL A 235 2.91 9.53 14.77
N TRP A 236 1.63 9.41 15.15
CA TRP A 236 1.24 9.05 16.52
C TRP A 236 1.79 10.05 17.56
N LYS A 237 2.72 9.59 18.41
CA LYS A 237 3.39 10.37 19.44
C LYS A 237 4.71 10.97 18.98
N ASP A 238 5.21 10.58 17.81
CA ASP A 238 6.49 11.01 17.27
C ASP A 238 6.29 12.04 16.16
N SER A 239 7.30 12.87 15.90
CA SER A 239 7.29 13.85 14.81
C SER A 239 8.64 13.85 14.06
N PRO A 240 8.98 12.75 13.34
CA PRO A 240 10.21 12.67 12.55
C PRO A 240 10.19 13.68 11.40
N PHE A 241 11.39 14.03 10.93
CA PHE A 241 11.55 14.76 9.67
C PHE A 241 11.23 13.84 8.48
N ALA A 242 10.59 14.40 7.47
CA ALA A 242 10.21 13.73 6.24
C ALA A 242 10.32 14.72 5.07
N TYR A 243 10.62 14.20 3.88
CA TYR A 243 10.66 14.99 2.65
C TYR A 243 9.23 15.21 2.13
N ASP A 244 8.88 16.46 1.85
CA ASP A 244 7.60 16.85 1.25
C ASP A 244 7.62 16.64 -0.27
N TYR A 245 6.60 15.95 -0.79
CA TYR A 245 6.41 15.64 -2.21
C TYR A 245 5.27 16.46 -2.85
N ALA A 246 4.86 17.58 -2.24
CA ALA A 246 3.72 18.40 -2.68
C ALA A 246 3.71 18.76 -4.17
N GLN A 247 4.88 19.03 -4.76
CA GLN A 247 5.02 19.35 -6.19
C GLN A 247 4.45 18.28 -7.14
N HIS A 248 4.33 17.04 -6.68
CA HIS A 248 3.85 15.91 -7.49
C HIS A 248 2.34 15.65 -7.35
N ILE A 249 1.66 16.28 -6.39
CA ILE A 249 0.30 15.91 -6.01
C ILE A 249 -0.71 16.59 -6.94
N PRO A 250 -1.44 15.83 -7.78
CA PRO A 250 -2.44 16.41 -8.67
C PRO A 250 -3.69 16.83 -7.86
N PRO A 251 -4.37 17.93 -8.23
CA PRO A 251 -5.61 18.35 -7.59
C PRO A 251 -6.70 17.26 -7.58
N SER A 252 -6.78 16.43 -8.64
CA SER A 252 -7.80 15.38 -8.73
C SER A 252 -7.64 14.26 -7.69
N LEU A 253 -6.44 14.07 -7.13
CA LEU A 253 -6.25 13.15 -6.00
C LEU A 253 -6.95 13.68 -4.74
N LEU A 254 -6.93 15.00 -4.54
CA LEU A 254 -7.64 15.64 -3.43
C LEU A 254 -9.15 15.46 -3.61
N ASP A 255 -9.67 15.65 -4.82
CA ASP A 255 -11.09 15.42 -5.13
C ASP A 255 -11.48 13.94 -4.87
N PHE A 256 -10.60 13.00 -5.18
CA PHE A 256 -10.77 11.58 -4.87
C PHE A 256 -10.80 11.30 -3.36
N LEU A 257 -9.84 11.82 -2.60
CA LEU A 257 -9.78 11.60 -1.16
C LEU A 257 -10.85 12.39 -0.38
N CYS A 258 -11.40 13.46 -0.95
CA CYS A 258 -12.30 14.40 -0.28
C CYS A 258 -13.72 14.51 -0.92
N ALA A 259 -14.14 13.54 -1.72
CA ALA A 259 -15.41 13.57 -2.46
C ALA A 259 -16.67 13.96 -1.61
N PRO A 260 -17.67 14.62 -2.23
CA PRO A 260 -18.83 15.21 -1.56
C PRO A 260 -19.68 14.17 -0.79
N GLY A 261 -20.13 14.55 0.41
CA GLY A 261 -20.72 13.67 1.43
C GLY A 261 -19.94 13.70 2.76
N ASN A 262 -18.70 14.19 2.73
CA ASN A 262 -17.90 14.54 3.90
C ASN A 262 -17.88 16.08 4.05
N GLU A 263 -18.96 16.66 4.59
CA GLU A 263 -19.25 18.12 4.70
C GLU A 263 -18.31 18.93 5.61
N SER A 264 -16.99 18.80 5.45
CA SER A 264 -16.00 19.63 6.17
C SER A 264 -14.95 20.27 5.25
N SER A 265 -15.21 20.33 3.94
CA SER A 265 -14.21 20.75 2.95
C SER A 265 -13.81 22.23 2.99
N SER A 266 -14.56 23.10 3.68
CA SER A 266 -14.31 24.55 3.67
C SER A 266 -13.26 25.02 4.70
N SER A 267 -12.73 24.14 5.55
CA SER A 267 -11.73 24.49 6.58
C SER A 267 -10.50 23.57 6.66
N ARG A 268 -10.29 22.69 5.68
CA ARG A 268 -9.13 21.77 5.68
C ARG A 268 -7.86 22.46 5.22
N GLY A 269 -6.75 22.10 5.85
CA GLY A 269 -5.45 22.47 5.35
C GLY A 269 -5.00 21.57 4.19
N PRO A 270 -3.87 21.90 3.55
CA PRO A 270 -3.32 21.12 2.45
C PRO A 270 -3.07 19.65 2.83
N LEU A 271 -3.25 18.74 1.87
CA LEU A 271 -2.93 17.32 1.98
C LEU A 271 -1.85 16.98 0.94
N THR A 272 -0.75 16.39 1.38
CA THR A 272 0.38 16.03 0.52
C THR A 272 0.94 14.64 0.87
N LEU A 273 1.87 14.16 0.05
CA LEU A 273 2.63 12.94 0.26
C LEU A 273 3.97 13.28 0.92
N PHE A 274 4.38 12.46 1.87
CA PHE A 274 5.67 12.55 2.53
C PHE A 274 6.46 11.26 2.37
N ARG A 275 7.78 11.39 2.26
CA ARG A 275 8.73 10.28 2.29
C ARG A 275 9.56 10.31 3.57
N VAL A 276 9.82 9.14 4.16
CA VAL A 276 10.74 8.99 5.31
C VAL A 276 12.09 9.62 4.98
N HIS A 277 12.62 10.41 5.92
CA HIS A 277 13.98 10.90 5.82
C HIS A 277 14.96 9.82 6.35
N PRO A 278 16.00 9.43 5.60
CA PRO A 278 16.87 8.29 5.95
C PRO A 278 17.58 8.45 7.31
N SER A 279 17.88 9.69 7.72
CA SER A 279 18.49 9.99 9.02
C SER A 279 17.52 10.13 10.20
N TYR A 280 16.20 10.15 10.00
CA TYR A 280 15.21 10.44 11.05
C TYR A 280 14.14 9.34 11.17
N HIS A 281 14.59 8.10 11.21
CA HIS A 281 13.71 6.96 11.53
C HIS A 281 13.21 7.02 12.99
N ARG A 282 12.10 6.34 13.26
CA ARG A 282 11.53 6.25 14.61
C ARG A 282 12.07 5.03 15.32
N GLU A 283 12.63 5.21 16.50
CA GLU A 283 13.13 4.12 17.34
C GLU A 283 12.01 3.38 18.06
N ILE A 284 12.15 2.06 18.19
CA ILE A 284 11.12 1.19 18.76
C ILE A 284 11.62 0.59 20.06
N PHE A 285 10.96 0.94 21.17
CA PHE A 285 11.34 0.46 22.51
C PHE A 285 10.34 -0.54 23.09
N ARG A 286 9.04 -0.35 22.84
CA ARG A 286 7.98 -1.18 23.43
C ARG A 286 8.14 -2.61 22.91
N CYS A 287 8.34 -3.58 23.81
CA CYS A 287 8.43 -5.02 23.52
C CYS A 287 9.44 -5.45 22.45
N ALA A 288 10.23 -4.52 21.89
CA ALA A 288 11.27 -4.83 20.92
C ALA A 288 12.49 -5.41 21.65
N PRO A 289 13.26 -6.29 21.00
CA PRO A 289 14.53 -6.73 21.55
C PRO A 289 15.44 -5.53 21.83
N ARG A 290 16.21 -5.59 22.92
CA ARG A 290 17.08 -4.49 23.33
C ARG A 290 18.30 -4.39 22.42
N LYS A 291 18.93 -3.22 22.40
CA LYS A 291 20.15 -2.96 21.64
C LYS A 291 21.28 -3.93 22.02
N GLU A 292 21.37 -4.35 23.27
CA GLU A 292 22.38 -5.31 23.73
C GLU A 292 22.16 -6.71 23.13
N THR A 293 20.91 -7.06 22.80
CA THR A 293 20.56 -8.35 22.18
C THR A 293 20.76 -8.33 20.67
N LEU A 294 20.37 -7.25 19.98
CA LEU A 294 20.46 -7.15 18.52
C LEU A 294 21.75 -6.52 18.00
N GLY A 295 22.51 -5.84 18.85
CA GLY A 295 23.64 -4.99 18.45
C GLY A 295 23.23 -3.61 17.90
N PHE A 296 21.93 -3.38 17.67
CA PHE A 296 21.40 -2.11 17.18
C PHE A 296 20.01 -1.82 17.76
N GLN A 297 19.62 -0.55 17.77
CA GLN A 297 18.27 -0.13 18.15
C GLN A 297 17.31 -0.38 16.97
N PRO A 298 16.21 -1.15 17.16
CA PRO A 298 15.18 -1.33 16.14
C PRO A 298 14.52 -0.01 15.75
N ILE A 299 14.24 0.14 14.46
CA ILE A 299 13.69 1.36 13.86
C ILE A 299 12.54 1.05 12.91
N THR A 300 11.72 2.06 12.62
CA THR A 300 10.68 2.03 11.59
C THR A 300 10.58 3.37 10.86
N GLY A 301 10.07 3.32 9.63
CA GLY A 301 9.56 4.48 8.91
C GLY A 301 8.15 4.87 9.36
N PHE A 302 7.23 4.99 8.40
CA PHE A 302 5.84 5.34 8.69
C PHE A 302 4.97 4.17 9.17
N ALA A 303 5.49 2.94 9.30
CA ALA A 303 4.74 1.84 9.93
C ALA A 303 4.24 2.20 11.33
N ASP A 304 3.20 1.55 11.85
CA ASP A 304 2.57 2.01 13.09
C ASP A 304 3.51 1.93 14.30
N ALA A 305 4.15 0.77 14.48
CA ALA A 305 5.03 0.52 15.61
C ALA A 305 6.24 -0.34 15.26
N TYR A 306 6.11 -1.34 14.37
CA TYR A 306 7.19 -2.28 14.07
C TYR A 306 7.41 -2.45 12.56
N PRO A 307 8.63 -2.83 12.14
CA PRO A 307 9.02 -2.90 10.74
C PRO A 307 8.35 -4.02 9.95
N LEU A 308 7.95 -5.11 10.61
CA LEU A 308 7.35 -6.28 9.96
C LEU A 308 6.08 -6.72 10.70
N HIS A 309 5.11 -7.23 9.94
CA HIS A 309 3.89 -7.81 10.47
C HIS A 309 3.64 -9.17 9.82
N LEU A 310 3.45 -10.21 10.63
CA LEU A 310 3.17 -11.58 10.17
C LEU A 310 1.75 -12.00 10.52
N LEU A 311 1.15 -12.76 9.61
CA LEU A 311 -0.19 -13.31 9.80
C LEU A 311 -0.31 -14.72 9.25
N ASN A 312 -0.94 -15.59 10.02
CA ASN A 312 -1.24 -16.95 9.59
C ASN A 312 -2.59 -17.00 8.86
N LEU A 313 -2.62 -17.62 7.69
CA LEU A 313 -3.83 -17.78 6.90
C LEU A 313 -4.93 -18.53 7.66
N ALA A 314 -4.56 -19.56 8.44
CA ALA A 314 -5.52 -20.32 9.26
C ALA A 314 -6.19 -19.45 10.35
N SER A 315 -5.45 -18.51 10.94
CA SER A 315 -6.00 -17.55 11.91
C SER A 315 -7.06 -16.65 11.28
N VAL A 316 -6.84 -16.20 10.03
CA VAL A 316 -7.83 -15.39 9.32
C VAL A 316 -9.03 -16.23 8.90
N ARG A 317 -8.83 -17.49 8.51
CA ARG A 317 -9.94 -18.39 8.21
C ARG A 317 -10.86 -18.63 9.42
N ASP A 318 -10.30 -18.77 10.63
CA ASP A 318 -11.10 -18.86 11.86
C ASP A 318 -11.93 -17.58 12.09
N VAL A 319 -11.32 -16.40 11.96
CA VAL A 319 -12.03 -15.11 12.10
C VAL A 319 -13.13 -14.99 11.04
N ALA A 320 -12.83 -15.34 9.79
CA ALA A 320 -13.75 -15.27 8.67
C ALA A 320 -14.99 -16.15 8.89
N ALA A 321 -14.80 -17.36 9.43
CA ALA A 321 -15.92 -18.26 9.74
C ALA A 321 -16.88 -17.67 10.78
N ARG A 322 -16.36 -16.89 11.74
CA ARG A 322 -17.15 -16.27 12.82
C ARG A 322 -17.91 -15.01 12.39
N CYS A 323 -17.46 -14.33 11.33
CA CYS A 323 -18.13 -13.13 10.80
C CYS A 323 -18.78 -13.34 9.42
N ALA A 324 -18.95 -14.59 8.97
CA ALA A 324 -19.42 -14.92 7.62
C ALA A 324 -20.81 -14.36 7.29
N LEU A 325 -21.67 -14.16 8.29
CA LEU A 325 -23.00 -13.54 8.12
C LEU A 325 -22.94 -12.05 7.73
N SER A 326 -21.87 -11.35 8.10
CA SER A 326 -21.70 -9.91 7.83
C SER A 326 -20.68 -9.64 6.72
N ILE A 327 -19.66 -10.49 6.61
CA ILE A 327 -18.63 -10.40 5.58
C ILE A 327 -18.46 -11.79 4.96
N ALA A 328 -19.07 -12.02 3.80
CA ALA A 328 -19.01 -13.31 3.11
C ALA A 328 -17.57 -13.74 2.79
N HIS A 329 -16.72 -12.79 2.35
CA HIS A 329 -15.33 -13.03 1.98
C HIS A 329 -14.39 -12.08 2.72
N LEU A 330 -13.96 -12.48 3.92
CA LEU A 330 -12.95 -11.74 4.68
C LEU A 330 -11.54 -12.04 4.14
N SER A 331 -11.08 -11.24 3.17
CA SER A 331 -9.70 -11.35 2.65
C SER A 331 -8.65 -10.99 3.70
N ILE A 332 -7.55 -11.75 3.71
CA ILE A 332 -6.38 -11.50 4.58
C ILE A 332 -5.75 -10.13 4.33
N ARG A 333 -5.94 -9.55 3.13
CA ARG A 333 -5.41 -8.23 2.72
C ARG A 333 -5.90 -7.09 3.63
N ARG A 334 -7.07 -7.23 4.26
CA ARG A 334 -7.61 -6.28 5.26
C ARG A 334 -6.68 -6.07 6.44
N PHE A 335 -5.85 -7.05 6.76
CA PHE A 335 -4.99 -7.04 7.93
C PHE A 335 -3.58 -6.49 7.66
N ARG A 336 -3.22 -6.25 6.40
CA ARG A 336 -1.98 -5.58 5.98
C ARG A 336 -0.69 -6.20 6.55
N ALA A 337 -0.60 -7.52 6.52
CA ALA A 337 0.62 -8.26 6.89
C ALA A 337 1.64 -8.22 5.77
N ASN A 338 2.91 -8.14 6.14
CA ASN A 338 4.04 -8.22 5.22
C ASN A 338 4.38 -9.68 4.89
N ILE A 339 4.25 -10.57 5.89
CA ILE A 339 4.54 -11.98 5.74
C ILE A 339 3.27 -12.76 6.04
N ILE A 340 2.75 -13.46 5.04
CA ILE A 340 1.61 -14.36 5.20
C ILE A 340 2.14 -15.78 5.17
N ILE A 341 1.80 -16.59 6.17
CA ILE A 341 2.23 -17.99 6.26
C ILE A 341 1.04 -18.95 6.11
N GLN A 342 1.36 -20.17 5.71
CA GLN A 342 0.44 -21.31 5.71
C GLN A 342 1.09 -22.50 6.45
N GLY A 343 0.26 -23.47 6.87
CA GLY A 343 0.70 -24.70 7.52
C GLY A 343 0.27 -24.82 8.99
N PRO A 344 0.66 -23.88 9.88
CA PRO A 344 0.29 -23.95 11.29
C PRO A 344 -1.22 -23.83 11.54
N LYS A 345 -1.70 -24.43 12.64
CA LYS A 345 -3.08 -24.25 13.11
C LYS A 345 -3.38 -22.77 13.42
N ALA A 346 -4.66 -22.41 13.39
CA ALA A 346 -5.11 -21.07 13.74
C ALA A 346 -4.49 -20.62 15.09
N PHE A 347 -3.94 -19.41 15.08
CA PHE A 347 -3.33 -18.70 16.20
C PHE A 347 -2.05 -19.32 16.77
N ALA A 348 -1.44 -20.31 16.09
CA ALA A 348 -0.17 -20.87 16.51
C ALA A 348 0.93 -19.80 16.65
N GLU A 349 0.91 -18.78 15.79
CA GLU A 349 1.86 -17.67 15.76
C GLU A 349 1.88 -16.83 17.05
N ASP A 350 0.80 -16.84 17.84
CA ASP A 350 0.68 -16.06 19.09
C ASP A 350 1.74 -16.43 20.15
N HIS A 351 2.37 -17.59 19.99
CA HIS A 351 3.35 -18.16 20.93
C HIS A 351 4.78 -18.09 20.42
N TRP A 352 4.98 -17.61 19.19
CA TRP A 352 6.31 -17.55 18.59
C TRP A 352 7.11 -16.41 19.21
N LYS A 353 8.40 -16.66 19.44
CA LYS A 353 9.36 -15.69 20.00
C LYS A 353 10.47 -15.34 19.02
N ARG A 354 10.92 -16.34 18.27
CA ARG A 354 11.94 -16.23 17.22
C ARG A 354 11.50 -17.05 16.02
N ILE A 355 11.78 -16.51 14.84
CA ILE A 355 11.42 -17.08 13.55
C ILE A 355 12.69 -17.06 12.71
N GLN A 356 13.01 -18.21 12.12
CA GLN A 356 14.12 -18.33 11.19
C GLN A 356 13.55 -18.66 9.82
N ILE A 357 13.81 -17.80 8.84
CA ILE A 357 13.33 -18.00 7.47
C ILE A 357 14.51 -18.34 6.56
N TYR A 358 14.41 -19.47 5.87
CA TYR A 358 15.45 -19.95 4.97
C TYR A 358 15.03 -19.72 3.51
N SER A 359 15.92 -19.15 2.71
CA SER A 359 15.71 -19.01 1.27
C SER A 359 15.95 -20.35 0.57
N ARG A 360 15.10 -20.69 -0.40
CA ARG A 360 15.13 -21.97 -1.13
C ARG A 360 16.08 -21.97 -2.34
N SER A 361 17.13 -21.14 -2.32
CA SER A 361 18.16 -21.16 -3.38
C SER A 361 19.05 -22.40 -3.21
N GLY A 362 18.53 -23.56 -3.61
CA GLY A 362 19.18 -24.87 -3.52
C GLY A 362 18.15 -26.00 -3.54
N SER A 363 18.23 -26.89 -4.53
CA SER A 363 17.33 -28.03 -4.69
C SER A 363 17.24 -28.88 -3.42
N TYR A 364 16.03 -29.07 -2.90
CA TYR A 364 15.68 -29.91 -1.73
C TYR A 364 15.91 -31.42 -1.97
N LYS A 365 16.84 -31.81 -2.86
CA LYS A 365 17.02 -33.22 -3.25
C LYS A 365 17.93 -34.02 -2.33
N ASN A 366 18.71 -33.41 -1.43
CA ASN A 366 19.53 -34.15 -0.48
C ASN A 366 19.16 -33.79 0.97
N LYS A 367 18.81 -34.82 1.74
CA LYS A 367 18.36 -34.78 3.15
C LYS A 367 19.46 -34.40 4.17
N GLU A 368 20.59 -33.91 3.69
CA GLU A 368 21.71 -33.41 4.48
C GLU A 368 22.07 -32.03 3.96
N VAL A 369 21.19 -31.04 4.20
CA VAL A 369 21.61 -29.64 4.11
C VAL A 369 22.37 -29.37 5.38
N ASP A 370 23.67 -29.17 5.23
CA ASP A 370 24.56 -28.70 6.28
C ASP A 370 23.93 -27.45 6.93
N LYS A 371 23.51 -27.57 8.20
CA LYS A 371 22.78 -26.53 8.92
C LYS A 371 23.59 -25.22 9.01
N ASP A 372 24.91 -25.32 8.82
CA ASP A 372 25.85 -24.21 8.89
C ASP A 372 26.01 -23.46 7.55
N ALA A 373 25.53 -24.01 6.41
CA ALA A 373 25.77 -23.43 5.09
C ALA A 373 24.68 -22.45 4.59
N VAL A 374 23.45 -22.50 5.14
CA VAL A 374 22.36 -21.59 4.74
C VAL A 374 22.03 -20.63 5.87
N ARG A 375 22.65 -19.44 5.85
CA ARG A 375 22.33 -18.35 6.78
C ARG A 375 20.91 -17.83 6.51
N GLY A 376 19.92 -18.37 7.21
CA GLY A 376 18.56 -17.85 7.20
C GLY A 376 18.46 -16.45 7.82
N ILE A 377 17.31 -15.81 7.65
CA ILE A 377 16.97 -14.52 8.23
C ILE A 377 16.32 -14.76 9.58
N GLU A 378 16.99 -14.30 10.66
CA GLU A 378 16.44 -14.33 12.01
C GLU A 378 15.51 -13.13 12.22
N ILE A 379 14.31 -13.40 12.74
CA ILE A 379 13.29 -12.40 13.04
C ILE A 379 12.75 -12.65 14.44
N TYR A 380 12.70 -11.59 15.24
CA TYR A 380 12.15 -11.61 16.60
C TYR A 380 10.68 -11.25 16.58
N ALA A 381 9.85 -12.04 17.26
CA ALA A 381 8.46 -11.71 17.51
C ALA A 381 8.35 -10.87 18.77
N SER A 382 8.11 -9.57 18.59
CA SER A 382 8.12 -8.58 19.66
C SER A 382 6.84 -8.64 20.50
N CYS A 383 5.68 -8.58 19.84
CA CYS A 383 4.39 -8.67 20.51
C CYS A 383 3.28 -9.09 19.55
N ARG A 384 2.12 -9.41 20.09
CA ARG A 384 0.90 -9.59 19.30
C ARG A 384 0.47 -8.26 18.68
N THR A 385 -0.15 -8.33 17.52
CA THR A 385 -0.66 -7.14 16.84
C THR A 385 -2.05 -6.80 17.36
N MET A 386 -2.13 -5.75 18.18
CA MET A 386 -3.41 -5.18 18.61
C MET A 386 -4.12 -4.56 17.41
N ARG A 387 -5.34 -5.02 17.13
CA ARG A 387 -6.13 -4.61 15.98
C ARG A 387 -6.94 -3.37 16.32
N CYS A 388 -6.88 -2.38 15.43
CA CYS A 388 -7.83 -1.27 15.37
C CYS A 388 -8.92 -1.56 14.33
N LYS A 389 -9.79 -0.59 14.05
CA LYS A 389 -10.86 -0.70 13.05
C LYS A 389 -10.39 -0.62 11.58
N LEU A 390 -9.08 -0.63 11.32
CA LEU A 390 -8.54 -0.62 9.95
C LEU A 390 -9.05 -1.80 9.11
N PRO A 391 -9.10 -3.06 9.60
CA PRO A 391 -9.58 -4.20 8.82
C PRO A 391 -11.05 -4.13 8.42
N ASN A 392 -11.82 -3.21 8.99
CA ASN A 392 -13.21 -2.98 8.60
C ASN A 392 -13.33 -2.39 7.19
N VAL A 393 -12.26 -1.77 6.67
CA VAL A 393 -12.23 -1.24 5.31
C VAL A 393 -11.96 -2.39 4.35
N ASP A 394 -12.84 -2.52 3.36
CA ASP A 394 -12.66 -3.43 2.24
C ASP A 394 -11.56 -2.92 1.29
N PRO A 395 -10.52 -3.73 1.00
CA PRO A 395 -9.42 -3.30 0.16
C PRO A 395 -9.81 -3.06 -1.30
N ASP A 396 -10.89 -3.67 -1.79
CA ASP A 396 -11.30 -3.61 -3.20
C ASP A 396 -12.38 -2.56 -3.44
N THR A 397 -13.19 -2.23 -2.42
CA THR A 397 -14.23 -1.19 -2.54
C THR A 397 -13.92 0.11 -1.78
N GLY A 398 -12.99 0.08 -0.82
CA GLY A 398 -12.71 1.21 0.07
C GLY A 398 -13.86 1.53 1.04
N ILE A 399 -14.90 0.69 1.08
CA ILE A 399 -16.06 0.86 1.96
C ILE A 399 -15.70 0.28 3.33
N ARG A 400 -15.99 1.07 4.37
CA ARG A 400 -15.78 0.67 5.76
C ARG A 400 -17.04 0.04 6.32
N HIS A 401 -16.96 -1.23 6.70
CA HIS A 401 -18.00 -1.87 7.48
C HIS A 401 -18.07 -1.25 8.89
N LEU A 402 -19.27 -1.03 9.42
CA LEU A 402 -19.45 -0.30 10.69
C LEU A 402 -18.76 -1.00 11.87
N ASN A 403 -18.94 -2.32 11.98
CA ASN A 403 -18.50 -3.12 13.12
C ASN A 403 -17.48 -4.23 12.79
N GLU A 404 -17.68 -5.00 11.72
CA GLU A 404 -16.83 -6.14 11.39
C GLU A 404 -15.55 -5.81 10.59
N PRO A 405 -14.46 -6.59 10.75
CA PRO A 405 -14.30 -7.72 11.67
C PRO A 405 -13.90 -7.33 13.11
N ASP A 406 -13.85 -6.04 13.44
CA ASP A 406 -13.45 -5.55 14.79
C ASP A 406 -14.33 -6.13 15.91
N GLN A 407 -15.65 -6.14 15.73
CA GLN A 407 -16.57 -6.70 16.72
C GLN A 407 -16.33 -8.20 16.94
N THR A 408 -16.24 -8.99 15.86
CA THR A 408 -15.91 -10.42 15.95
C THR A 408 -14.58 -10.65 16.65
N LEU A 409 -13.53 -9.93 16.28
CA LEU A 409 -12.23 -10.07 16.94
C LEU A 409 -12.32 -9.74 18.44
N ARG A 410 -13.00 -8.65 18.80
CA ARG A 410 -13.11 -8.22 20.20
C ARG A 410 -13.92 -9.17 21.07
N SER A 411 -14.75 -10.06 20.50
CA SER A 411 -15.55 -11.00 21.28
C SER A 411 -14.74 -12.17 21.86
N TYR A 412 -13.62 -12.55 21.22
CA TYR A 412 -12.85 -13.73 21.65
C TYR A 412 -11.31 -13.58 21.56
N ARG A 413 -10.80 -12.50 20.97
CA ARG A 413 -9.36 -12.28 20.74
C ARG A 413 -8.75 -11.18 21.61
N ARG A 414 -9.44 -10.73 22.66
CA ARG A 414 -8.83 -9.92 23.73
C ARG A 414 -7.99 -10.84 24.63
N ILE A 415 -6.83 -11.23 24.15
CA ILE A 415 -5.98 -12.26 24.77
C ILE A 415 -4.66 -11.72 25.31
N ASP A 416 -4.39 -10.42 25.12
CA ASP A 416 -3.15 -9.82 25.60
C ASP A 416 -3.34 -9.23 27.00
N PRO A 417 -2.67 -9.77 28.04
CA PRO A 417 -2.82 -9.25 29.40
C PRO A 417 -2.39 -7.79 29.56
N GLY A 418 -1.54 -7.28 28.66
CA GLY A 418 -1.08 -5.90 28.67
C GLY A 418 -2.08 -4.92 28.07
N ASP A 419 -3.11 -5.40 27.35
CA ASP A 419 -4.15 -4.56 26.76
C ASP A 419 -5.44 -5.35 26.45
N TRP A 420 -6.39 -5.33 27.40
CA TRP A 420 -7.70 -5.98 27.26
C TRP A 420 -8.70 -5.18 26.42
N ASN A 421 -8.38 -3.96 25.98
CA ASN A 421 -9.33 -3.11 25.25
C ASN A 421 -9.45 -3.49 23.78
N TYR A 422 -8.34 -3.99 23.22
CA TYR A 422 -8.20 -4.34 21.82
C TYR A 422 -8.04 -5.85 21.64
N ALA A 423 -8.37 -6.32 20.45
CA ALA A 423 -8.18 -7.72 20.07
C ALA A 423 -6.80 -7.93 19.43
N ALA A 424 -6.23 -9.12 19.55
CA ALA A 424 -4.96 -9.51 18.95
C ALA A 424 -5.14 -10.45 17.75
N LEU A 425 -4.49 -10.11 16.63
CA LEU A 425 -4.40 -10.99 15.46
C LEU A 425 -3.12 -10.71 14.67
N GLY A 426 -2.26 -11.73 14.52
CA GLY A 426 -0.95 -11.61 13.88
C GLY A 426 0.13 -11.08 14.84
N MET A 427 1.38 -11.07 14.38
CA MET A 427 2.56 -10.77 15.19
C MET A 427 3.33 -9.59 14.63
N GLN A 428 3.73 -8.68 15.52
CA GLN A 428 4.66 -7.59 15.21
C GLN A 428 6.09 -8.10 15.35
N LEU A 429 6.90 -7.85 14.34
CA LEU A 429 8.19 -8.48 14.16
C LEU A 429 9.32 -7.45 13.99
N VAL A 430 10.53 -7.82 14.42
CA VAL A 430 11.78 -7.05 14.22
C VAL A 430 12.82 -7.97 13.57
N PRO A 431 13.32 -7.65 12.37
CA PRO A 431 14.37 -8.44 11.74
C PRO A 431 15.72 -8.21 12.43
N ALA A 432 16.49 -9.27 12.62
CA ALA A 432 17.84 -9.22 13.18
C ALA A 432 18.89 -8.90 12.10
N VAL A 433 18.60 -7.89 11.27
CA VAL A 433 19.43 -7.49 10.13
C VAL A 433 19.97 -6.10 10.41
N GLN A 434 21.30 -5.97 10.51
CA GLN A 434 21.96 -4.69 10.80
C GLN A 434 22.25 -3.85 9.55
N SER A 435 22.12 -4.41 8.33
CA SER A 435 22.80 -3.93 7.11
C SER A 435 22.94 -2.41 7.00
N ILE A 436 24.21 -1.98 6.94
CA ILE A 436 24.66 -0.65 6.53
C ILE A 436 25.32 -0.88 5.16
N PRO A 437 24.95 -0.17 4.09
CA PRO A 437 25.72 -0.21 2.85
C PRO A 437 27.15 0.33 3.10
N PRO A 438 28.23 -0.27 2.56
CA PRO A 438 28.26 -1.30 1.53
C PRO A 438 28.97 -2.60 2.00
N SER A 439 28.23 -3.67 2.32
CA SER A 439 28.78 -5.04 2.40
C SER A 439 27.64 -6.06 2.50
N PRO A 440 27.95 -7.37 2.28
CA PRO A 440 27.59 -8.24 1.15
C PRO A 440 26.07 -8.55 1.05
N PRO A 441 25.53 -9.44 0.19
CA PRO A 441 24.15 -9.29 -0.31
C PRO A 441 23.14 -9.18 0.83
N THR A 442 22.32 -8.12 0.77
CA THR A 442 21.23 -7.88 1.70
C THR A 442 20.42 -9.16 1.84
N PRO A 443 20.10 -9.62 3.06
CA PRO A 443 19.37 -10.87 3.23
C PRO A 443 18.00 -10.79 2.54
N THR A 444 17.77 -11.72 1.63
CA THR A 444 16.60 -11.73 0.75
C THR A 444 15.61 -12.84 1.14
N LEU A 445 14.35 -12.47 1.33
CA LEU A 445 13.24 -13.42 1.46
C LEU A 445 12.73 -13.80 0.08
N VAL A 446 12.64 -15.11 -0.20
CA VAL A 446 12.10 -15.68 -1.44
C VAL A 446 10.98 -16.65 -1.06
N LEU A 447 9.87 -16.64 -1.80
CA LEU A 447 8.72 -17.53 -1.61
C LEU A 447 9.01 -19.04 -1.84
#